data_AF-A0AB37HJC4-F1
#
_entry.id   AF-A0AB37HJC4-F1
#
_cell.length_a   1.000
_cell.length_b   1.000
_cell.length_c   1.000
_cell.angle_alpha   90.00
_cell.angle_beta   90.00
_cell.angle_gamma   90.00
#
_symmetry.space_group_name_H-M   'P 1'
#
loop_
_entity.id
_entity.type
_entity.pdbx_description
1 polymer ?
#
loop_
_entity_poly.entity_id
_entity_poly.type
_entity_poly.pdbx_seq_one_letter_code
_entity_poly.pdbx_strand_id
1 'polypeptide(L)'
;MKKIFKGVLIAVASFSLALPSFAHAEESTRVKCEMTIESGKHTQSEPAQANNECKDLIYGYYAKNVNTFNIFGMVDQKVTYSGQKFIMSVFSDKYAEAELTVYTKKTETNKPEPIKVLYKVRVTKNKSAIHSSNSEESTTVKKLNTNDVVEVVQLKDGWYKIKNGKGYAWIYNKYVSKNLTPQVLYKVRVTKNKSAIHTSNSGKSKTIKKLNTNDVISVVQSKGDWYKLKNGKGYAWIYNKYVSKNLTPQVLYKVRVTKNKSAIHTSNSGKSKTIKKLNTNDVISVVQSKANWYKLKNGKGYAWIYNKYVSKNLTPQVIYKGKVTTKSLIIRSSNTTKSKKIGTLKKNAKVQIVQSKSGWYKIKKGKGYGWVSSKYVKK
;
A
#
# COMPACT_ATOMS: atom_id res chain seq x y z
N MET A 1 -48.76 47.58 76.27
CA MET A 1 -49.01 47.33 77.70
C MET A 1 -49.32 45.86 77.92
N LYS A 2 -48.76 45.29 78.99
CA LYS A 2 -49.14 44.04 79.69
C LYS A 2 -48.85 42.67 79.04
N LYS A 3 -47.75 42.09 79.54
CA LYS A 3 -47.58 40.66 79.88
C LYS A 3 -48.71 40.16 80.82
N ILE A 4 -49.01 38.86 80.78
CA ILE A 4 -49.32 37.90 81.88
C ILE A 4 -49.44 36.52 81.16
N PHE A 5 -48.56 35.51 81.26
CA PHE A 5 -48.08 34.62 82.34
C PHE A 5 -49.08 33.59 82.91
N LYS A 6 -48.62 32.33 82.93
CA LYS A 6 -49.07 31.12 83.66
C LYS A 6 -50.13 30.27 82.93
N GLY A 7 -50.07 28.94 82.93
CA GLY A 7 -49.40 28.04 83.86
C GLY A 7 -48.82 26.77 83.23
N VAL A 8 -47.91 26.21 84.01
CA VAL A 8 -47.19 24.95 83.85
C VAL A 8 -48.05 23.84 84.46
N LEU A 9 -48.13 22.68 83.81
CA LEU A 9 -48.42 21.42 84.49
C LEU A 9 -47.33 20.40 84.09
N ILE A 10 -46.59 19.94 85.08
CA ILE A 10 -45.59 18.88 85.01
C ILE A 10 -46.28 17.58 85.42
N ALA A 11 -46.19 16.53 84.60
CA ALA A 11 -46.16 15.14 85.06
C ALA A 11 -45.58 14.23 83.98
N VAL A 12 -44.68 13.37 84.42
CA VAL A 12 -43.73 12.56 83.68
C VAL A 12 -44.38 11.26 83.17
N ALA A 13 -44.08 10.84 81.94
CA ALA A 13 -44.20 9.43 81.57
C ALA A 13 -43.18 9.03 80.49
N SER A 14 -42.25 8.18 80.93
CA SER A 14 -41.60 7.08 80.20
C SER A 14 -40.91 7.36 78.85
N PHE A 15 -39.60 7.26 78.93
CA PHE A 15 -38.64 7.09 77.84
C PHE A 15 -39.02 5.90 76.96
N SER A 16 -39.23 6.15 75.66
CA SER A 16 -38.98 5.18 74.60
C SER A 16 -38.44 5.96 73.40
N LEU A 17 -37.12 5.96 73.25
CA LEU A 17 -36.42 6.39 72.04
C LEU A 17 -36.78 5.40 70.92
N ALA A 18 -37.93 5.60 70.29
CA ALA A 18 -38.17 5.11 68.94
C ALA A 18 -37.39 6.04 68.00
N LEU A 19 -36.19 5.61 67.62
CA LEU A 19 -35.47 6.19 66.49
C LEU A 19 -36.42 6.21 65.29
N PRO A 20 -36.61 7.35 64.59
CA PRO A 20 -37.23 7.32 63.29
C PRO A 20 -36.34 6.41 62.43
N SER A 21 -36.91 5.30 62.01
CA SER A 21 -36.33 4.40 61.02
C SER A 21 -35.97 5.24 59.80
N PHE A 22 -34.67 5.52 59.64
CA PHE A 22 -34.11 6.00 58.39
C PHE A 22 -34.33 4.87 57.38
N ALA A 23 -35.44 4.94 56.66
CA ALA A 23 -35.52 4.34 55.34
C ALA A 23 -34.45 5.04 54.51
N HIS A 24 -33.23 4.49 54.54
CA HIS A 24 -32.27 4.71 53.48
C HIS A 24 -32.96 4.22 52.22
N ALA A 25 -33.45 5.15 51.40
CA ALA A 25 -33.69 4.85 50.01
C ALA A 25 -32.34 4.38 49.47
N GLU A 26 -32.16 3.07 49.32
CA GLU A 26 -31.01 2.51 48.63
C GLU A 26 -30.98 3.17 47.26
N GLU A 27 -30.02 4.06 47.07
CA GLU A 27 -29.72 4.65 45.79
C GLU A 27 -29.37 3.47 44.87
N SER A 28 -30.32 3.07 44.03
CA SER A 28 -30.18 1.94 43.12
C SER A 28 -29.06 2.28 42.14
N THR A 29 -27.84 1.90 42.51
CA THR A 29 -26.66 2.18 41.71
C THR A 29 -26.76 1.35 40.44
N ARG A 30 -26.95 2.00 39.29
CA ARG A 30 -27.03 1.32 37.99
C ARG A 30 -25.82 0.43 37.79
N VAL A 31 -26.03 -0.81 37.32
CA VAL A 31 -24.90 -1.65 36.91
C VAL A 31 -24.22 -1.02 35.70
N LYS A 32 -22.90 -0.86 35.77
CA LYS A 32 -22.11 -0.29 34.68
C LYS A 32 -21.67 -1.40 33.74
N CYS A 33 -21.99 -1.23 32.46
CA CYS A 33 -21.58 -2.13 31.39
C CYS A 33 -20.77 -1.38 30.33
N GLU A 34 -19.92 -2.09 29.62
CA GLU A 34 -19.14 -1.59 28.50
C GLU A 34 -19.17 -2.54 27.31
N MET A 35 -19.04 -1.97 26.12
CA MET A 35 -18.85 -2.71 24.87
C MET A 35 -17.93 -1.94 23.93
N THR A 36 -17.13 -2.65 23.13
CA THR A 36 -16.33 -2.05 22.04
C THR A 36 -16.74 -2.62 20.68
N ILE A 37 -17.17 -1.76 19.76
CA ILE A 37 -17.51 -2.13 18.39
C ILE A 37 -16.37 -1.72 17.44
N GLU A 38 -15.73 -2.68 16.78
CA GLU A 38 -14.65 -2.44 15.83
C GLU A 38 -15.13 -2.66 14.40
N SER A 39 -15.04 -1.66 13.54
CA SER A 39 -15.63 -1.70 12.18
C SER A 39 -15.00 -2.73 11.24
N GLY A 40 -13.80 -3.22 11.58
CA GLY A 40 -13.10 -4.28 10.84
C GLY A 40 -13.31 -5.69 11.37
N LYS A 41 -14.04 -5.85 12.48
CA LYS A 41 -14.23 -7.12 13.18
C LYS A 41 -15.71 -7.46 13.39
N HIS A 42 -16.49 -6.53 13.93
CA HIS A 42 -17.84 -6.82 14.38
C HIS A 42 -18.89 -6.51 13.29
N THR A 43 -19.53 -7.55 12.78
CA THR A 43 -20.60 -7.48 11.76
C THR A 43 -21.92 -7.93 12.38
N GLN A 44 -23.02 -7.80 11.64
CA GLN A 44 -24.32 -8.28 12.13
C GLN A 44 -24.32 -9.81 12.38
N SER A 45 -23.51 -10.58 11.63
CA SER A 45 -23.36 -12.03 11.81
C SER A 45 -22.33 -12.42 12.86
N GLU A 46 -21.47 -11.48 13.27
CA GLU A 46 -20.43 -11.69 14.28
C GLU A 46 -20.34 -10.43 15.17
N PRO A 47 -21.34 -10.21 16.05
CA PRO A 47 -21.46 -8.98 16.82
C PRO A 47 -20.50 -8.93 18.02
N ALA A 48 -20.21 -7.72 18.49
CA ALA A 48 -19.64 -7.49 19.81
C ALA A 48 -20.69 -7.79 20.89
N GLN A 49 -20.24 -8.25 22.05
CA GLN A 49 -21.07 -8.42 23.24
C GLN A 49 -20.69 -7.38 24.31
N ALA A 50 -21.69 -6.92 25.06
CA ALA A 50 -21.44 -6.16 26.29
C ALA A 50 -20.94 -7.07 27.42
N ASN A 51 -20.31 -6.47 28.43
CA ASN A 51 -19.85 -7.16 29.63
C ASN A 51 -20.90 -7.12 30.76
N ASN A 52 -20.57 -7.76 31.89
CA ASN A 52 -21.36 -7.77 33.13
C ASN A 52 -22.80 -8.25 32.91
N GLU A 53 -23.75 -7.74 33.68
CA GLU A 53 -25.19 -8.07 33.59
C GLU A 53 -25.82 -7.72 32.23
N CYS A 54 -25.12 -6.96 31.37
CA CYS A 54 -25.55 -6.68 30.01
C CYS A 54 -25.10 -7.74 28.99
N LYS A 55 -24.31 -8.72 29.43
CA LYS A 55 -23.87 -9.83 28.57
C LYS A 55 -25.08 -10.62 28.09
N ASP A 56 -25.07 -10.97 26.79
CA ASP A 56 -26.14 -11.69 26.11
C ASP A 56 -27.50 -10.93 26.00
N LEU A 57 -27.62 -9.74 26.58
CA LEU A 57 -28.80 -8.87 26.47
C LEU A 57 -28.66 -7.81 25.36
N ILE A 58 -27.42 -7.40 25.07
CA ILE A 58 -27.15 -6.39 24.05
C ILE A 58 -25.87 -6.67 23.26
N TYR A 59 -25.98 -6.39 21.96
CA TYR A 59 -24.98 -6.71 20.97
C TYR A 59 -24.67 -5.47 20.12
N GLY A 60 -23.46 -5.38 19.57
CA GLY A 60 -23.01 -4.24 18.79
C GLY A 60 -22.35 -4.63 17.48
N TYR A 61 -22.68 -3.95 16.38
CA TYR A 61 -22.10 -4.23 15.07
C TYR A 61 -21.87 -2.96 14.25
N TYR A 62 -21.04 -3.10 13.21
CA TYR A 62 -20.82 -2.06 12.22
C TYR A 62 -21.50 -2.40 10.89
N ALA A 63 -22.43 -1.55 10.46
CA ALA A 63 -23.12 -1.65 9.19
C ALA A 63 -22.28 -0.95 8.09
N LYS A 64 -21.53 -1.75 7.32
CA LYS A 64 -20.59 -1.23 6.30
C LYS A 64 -21.27 -0.49 5.14
N ASN A 65 -22.48 -0.89 4.76
CA ASN A 65 -23.26 -0.31 3.67
C ASN A 65 -23.69 1.14 3.95
N VAL A 66 -24.04 1.45 5.20
CA VAL A 66 -24.49 2.78 5.64
C VAL A 66 -23.46 3.49 6.52
N ASN A 67 -22.32 2.86 6.79
CA ASN A 67 -21.20 3.40 7.56
C ASN A 67 -21.64 3.86 8.96
N THR A 68 -22.38 3.00 9.68
CA THR A 68 -22.88 3.27 11.04
C THR A 68 -22.48 2.17 12.02
N PHE A 69 -22.26 2.55 13.27
CA PHE A 69 -22.22 1.63 14.41
C PHE A 69 -23.61 1.53 15.01
N ASN A 70 -24.08 0.33 15.32
CA ASN A 70 -25.41 0.10 15.86
C ASN A 70 -25.32 -0.89 17.02
N ILE A 71 -26.22 -0.73 17.99
CA ILE A 71 -26.50 -1.70 19.03
C ILE A 71 -27.88 -2.30 18.79
N PHE A 72 -28.07 -3.55 19.19
CA PHE A 72 -29.36 -4.24 19.12
C PHE A 72 -29.54 -5.23 20.28
N GLY A 73 -30.79 -5.50 20.64
CA GLY A 73 -31.18 -6.36 21.77
C GLY A 73 -32.23 -5.67 22.62
N MET A 74 -31.95 -5.44 23.90
CA MET A 74 -32.85 -4.65 24.76
C MET A 74 -32.92 -3.15 24.37
N VAL A 75 -31.91 -2.66 23.63
CA VAL A 75 -31.89 -1.31 23.06
C VAL A 75 -31.41 -1.38 21.61
N ASP A 76 -32.25 -0.90 20.70
CA ASP A 76 -31.96 -0.83 19.26
C ASP A 76 -31.69 0.62 18.85
N GLN A 77 -30.42 1.01 18.82
CA GLN A 77 -30.04 2.39 18.50
C GLN A 77 -28.73 2.49 17.71
N LYS A 78 -28.59 3.62 17.01
CA LYS A 78 -27.33 3.99 16.36
C LYS A 78 -26.37 4.62 17.37
N VAL A 79 -25.12 4.19 17.33
CA VAL A 79 -24.02 4.80 18.09
C VAL A 79 -23.37 5.89 17.23
N THR A 80 -23.44 7.13 17.71
CA THR A 80 -23.06 8.33 16.97
C THR A 80 -21.65 8.83 17.32
N TYR A 81 -21.15 8.53 18.52
CA TYR A 81 -19.79 8.84 18.95
C TYR A 81 -19.24 7.74 19.89
N SER A 82 -17.91 7.66 20.01
CA SER A 82 -17.26 6.70 20.92
C SER A 82 -17.41 7.16 22.37
N GLY A 83 -17.77 6.24 23.27
CA GLY A 83 -18.09 6.54 24.67
C GLY A 83 -19.55 6.95 24.89
N GLN A 84 -20.44 6.76 23.91
CA GLN A 84 -21.86 7.06 24.05
C GLN A 84 -22.51 6.11 25.08
N LYS A 85 -23.36 6.68 25.94
CA LYS A 85 -24.04 5.96 27.01
C LYS A 85 -25.50 5.67 26.69
N PHE A 86 -25.99 4.52 27.14
CA PHE A 86 -27.38 4.09 27.02
C PHE A 86 -27.86 3.53 28.35
N ILE A 87 -29.10 3.84 28.73
CA ILE A 87 -29.75 3.30 29.93
C ILE A 87 -30.77 2.27 29.47
N MET A 88 -30.79 1.12 30.13
CA MET A 88 -31.76 0.05 29.86
C MET A 88 -32.18 -0.64 31.15
N SER A 89 -33.41 -1.14 31.18
CA SER A 89 -33.85 -2.02 32.26
C SER A 89 -33.17 -3.37 32.13
N VAL A 90 -32.73 -3.93 33.25
CA VAL A 90 -32.14 -5.28 33.31
C VAL A 90 -32.91 -6.13 34.31
N PHE A 91 -33.01 -7.43 34.04
CA PHE A 91 -33.64 -8.38 34.95
C PHE A 91 -32.57 -8.93 35.90
N SER A 92 -32.23 -8.15 36.93
CA SER A 92 -31.26 -8.53 37.96
C SER A 92 -31.90 -8.40 39.34
N ASP A 93 -31.65 -9.37 40.21
CA ASP A 93 -32.11 -9.36 41.62
C ASP A 93 -31.51 -8.18 42.42
N LYS A 94 -30.45 -7.55 41.89
CA LYS A 94 -29.71 -6.47 42.54
C LYS A 94 -29.86 -5.10 41.85
N TYR A 95 -30.19 -5.06 40.56
CA TYR A 95 -30.20 -3.83 39.77
C TYR A 95 -31.43 -3.75 38.88
N ALA A 96 -32.17 -2.63 38.94
CA ALA A 96 -33.31 -2.40 38.05
C ALA A 96 -32.89 -1.83 36.67
N GLU A 97 -31.76 -1.13 36.63
CA GLU A 97 -31.25 -0.44 35.44
C GLU A 97 -29.74 -0.68 35.25
N ALA A 98 -29.32 -0.69 33.99
CA ALA A 98 -27.92 -0.71 33.57
C ALA A 98 -27.56 0.54 32.76
N GLU A 99 -26.34 1.06 32.96
CA GLU A 99 -25.71 2.07 32.11
C GLU A 99 -24.66 1.39 31.22
N LEU A 100 -24.94 1.29 29.92
CA LEU A 100 -24.01 0.77 28.91
C LEU A 100 -23.21 1.91 28.29
N THR A 101 -21.88 1.87 28.38
CA THR A 101 -20.96 2.73 27.63
C THR A 101 -20.42 2.02 26.39
N VAL A 102 -20.62 2.59 25.20
CA VAL A 102 -20.20 1.97 23.92
C VAL A 102 -19.03 2.72 23.30
N TYR A 103 -17.89 2.04 23.18
CA TYR A 103 -16.72 2.54 22.47
C TYR A 103 -16.74 2.08 21.02
N THR A 104 -16.39 2.97 20.10
CA THR A 104 -16.31 2.65 18.66
C THR A 104 -14.87 2.81 18.18
N LYS A 105 -14.38 1.80 17.46
CA LYS A 105 -13.09 1.84 16.76
C LYS A 105 -13.35 1.70 15.28
N LYS A 106 -13.27 2.83 14.57
CA LYS A 106 -13.30 2.82 13.12
C LYS A 106 -11.92 2.45 12.60
N THR A 107 -11.76 1.22 12.16
CA THR A 107 -10.60 0.85 11.36
C THR A 107 -10.70 1.63 10.07
N GLU A 108 -9.79 2.58 9.84
CA GLU A 108 -9.63 3.18 8.52
C GLU A 108 -9.41 2.05 7.53
N THR A 109 -10.43 1.76 6.70
CA THR A 109 -10.18 0.99 5.49
C THR A 109 -9.20 1.84 4.71
N ASN A 110 -7.93 1.41 4.69
CA ASN A 110 -6.89 1.97 3.84
C ASN A 110 -7.56 2.36 2.53
N LYS A 111 -7.67 3.66 2.27
CA LYS A 111 -7.97 4.19 0.94
C LYS A 111 -7.13 3.34 -0.01
N PRO A 112 -7.72 2.53 -0.91
CA PRO A 112 -6.91 1.68 -1.76
C PRO A 112 -5.90 2.60 -2.42
N GLU A 113 -4.60 2.28 -2.28
CA GLU A 113 -3.55 3.01 -2.97
C GLU A 113 -4.05 3.23 -4.41
N PRO A 114 -3.98 4.47 -4.94
CA PRO A 114 -4.55 4.78 -6.24
C PRO A 114 -4.04 3.73 -7.22
N ILE A 115 -4.96 2.89 -7.75
CA ILE A 115 -4.54 1.71 -8.52
C ILE A 115 -3.64 2.20 -9.64
N LYS A 116 -2.36 1.79 -9.57
CA LYS A 116 -1.32 2.27 -10.47
C LYS A 116 -1.72 1.96 -11.90
N VAL A 117 -1.87 3.02 -12.70
CA VAL A 117 -2.09 2.88 -14.15
C VAL A 117 -0.89 2.12 -14.74
N LEU A 118 -1.18 0.97 -15.35
CA LEU A 118 -0.19 0.14 -16.02
C LEU A 118 0.23 0.78 -17.35
N TYR A 119 -0.75 1.21 -18.15
CA TYR A 119 -0.56 1.87 -19.44
C TYR A 119 -1.87 2.42 -20.04
N LYS A 120 -1.78 3.24 -21.09
CA LYS A 120 -2.94 3.72 -21.87
C LYS A 120 -3.09 2.93 -23.17
N VAL A 121 -4.31 2.62 -23.54
CA VAL A 121 -4.66 1.96 -24.82
C VAL A 121 -5.72 2.78 -25.54
N ARG A 122 -5.73 2.66 -26.88
CA ARG A 122 -6.76 3.26 -27.71
C ARG A 122 -7.72 2.19 -28.19
N VAL A 123 -9.01 2.48 -28.16
CA VAL A 123 -10.06 1.61 -28.69
C VAL A 123 -9.92 1.53 -30.22
N THR A 124 -9.85 0.31 -30.75
CA THR A 124 -9.63 0.04 -32.18
C THR A 124 -10.87 -0.45 -32.91
N LYS A 125 -11.94 -0.80 -32.17
CA LYS A 125 -13.23 -1.21 -32.73
C LYS A 125 -14.32 -0.24 -32.25
N ASN A 126 -15.12 0.29 -33.17
CA ASN A 126 -16.18 1.22 -32.82
C ASN A 126 -17.25 0.54 -31.97
N LYS A 127 -17.89 1.29 -31.06
CA LYS A 127 -18.92 0.79 -30.13
C LYS A 127 -18.47 -0.42 -29.27
N SER A 128 -17.19 -0.46 -28.87
CA SER A 128 -16.65 -1.53 -28.01
C SER A 128 -17.26 -1.47 -26.61
N ALA A 129 -17.94 -2.54 -26.20
CA ALA A 129 -18.55 -2.61 -24.88
C ALA A 129 -17.48 -2.70 -23.77
N ILE A 130 -17.77 -2.01 -22.65
CA ILE A 130 -17.06 -2.16 -21.39
C ILE A 130 -18.01 -2.76 -20.36
N HIS A 131 -17.53 -3.71 -19.57
CA HIS A 131 -18.34 -4.58 -18.73
C HIS A 131 -18.01 -4.40 -17.25
N SER A 132 -18.95 -4.81 -16.38
CA SER A 132 -18.77 -4.77 -14.92
C SER A 132 -17.73 -5.79 -14.42
N SER A 133 -17.51 -6.89 -15.16
CA SER A 133 -16.52 -7.93 -14.83
C SER A 133 -15.72 -8.39 -16.07
N ASN A 134 -14.72 -9.26 -15.88
CA ASN A 134 -13.91 -9.84 -16.96
C ASN A 134 -14.61 -11.03 -17.65
N SER A 135 -15.89 -10.86 -18.02
CA SER A 135 -16.74 -11.86 -18.69
C SER A 135 -17.67 -11.18 -19.71
N GLU A 136 -17.85 -11.79 -20.90
CA GLU A 136 -18.76 -11.28 -21.94
C GLU A 136 -20.23 -11.36 -21.49
N GLU A 137 -20.55 -12.26 -20.56
CA GLU A 137 -21.88 -12.43 -19.95
C GLU A 137 -22.22 -11.34 -18.92
N SER A 138 -21.23 -10.56 -18.49
CA SER A 138 -21.45 -9.54 -17.46
C SER A 138 -22.03 -8.24 -18.00
N THR A 139 -22.74 -7.52 -17.14
CA THR A 139 -23.49 -6.31 -17.50
C THR A 139 -22.63 -5.29 -18.25
N THR A 140 -23.13 -4.83 -19.40
CA THR A 140 -22.49 -3.77 -20.18
C THR A 140 -22.70 -2.43 -19.47
N VAL A 141 -21.60 -1.76 -19.12
CA VAL A 141 -21.59 -0.46 -18.43
C VAL A 141 -21.75 0.69 -19.42
N LYS A 142 -21.00 0.66 -20.52
CA LYS A 142 -21.04 1.67 -21.61
C LYS A 142 -20.40 1.09 -22.87
N LYS A 143 -20.57 1.76 -24.02
CA LYS A 143 -19.80 1.51 -25.25
C LYS A 143 -18.83 2.66 -25.52
N LEU A 144 -17.61 2.32 -25.90
CA LEU A 144 -16.56 3.27 -26.29
C LEU A 144 -16.42 3.33 -27.80
N ASN A 145 -16.07 4.49 -28.32
CA ASN A 145 -15.89 4.75 -29.74
C ASN A 145 -14.44 4.50 -30.17
N THR A 146 -14.24 4.28 -31.47
CA THR A 146 -12.88 4.18 -32.03
C THR A 146 -12.10 5.46 -31.68
N ASN A 147 -10.80 5.30 -31.38
CA ASN A 147 -9.88 6.35 -30.93
C ASN A 147 -10.02 6.82 -29.46
N ASP A 148 -11.04 6.38 -28.72
CA ASP A 148 -11.12 6.63 -27.28
C ASP A 148 -9.89 6.08 -26.57
N VAL A 149 -9.34 6.85 -25.62
CA VAL A 149 -8.15 6.47 -24.85
C VAL A 149 -8.53 6.12 -23.42
N VAL A 150 -8.18 4.91 -22.97
CA VAL A 150 -8.50 4.41 -21.62
C VAL A 150 -7.25 4.04 -20.83
N GLU A 151 -7.30 4.25 -19.51
CA GLU A 151 -6.22 3.93 -18.58
C GLU A 151 -6.39 2.51 -18.02
N VAL A 152 -5.49 1.59 -18.39
CA VAL A 152 -5.50 0.20 -17.95
C VAL A 152 -4.81 0.08 -16.60
N VAL A 153 -5.45 -0.61 -15.66
CA VAL A 153 -4.95 -0.82 -14.29
C VAL A 153 -4.71 -2.28 -13.94
N GLN A 154 -5.27 -3.22 -14.71
CA GLN A 154 -5.10 -4.66 -14.48
C GLN A 154 -5.35 -5.45 -15.77
N LEU A 155 -4.64 -6.56 -15.93
CA LEU A 155 -4.87 -7.58 -16.96
C LEU A 155 -5.34 -8.86 -16.30
N LYS A 156 -6.41 -9.46 -16.83
CA LYS A 156 -6.92 -10.75 -16.35
C LYS A 156 -7.69 -11.44 -17.46
N ASP A 157 -7.33 -12.69 -17.76
CA ASP A 157 -8.10 -13.61 -18.62
C ASP A 157 -8.52 -13.04 -19.99
N GLY A 158 -7.63 -12.30 -20.66
CA GLY A 158 -7.96 -11.66 -21.96
C GLY A 158 -8.64 -10.29 -21.85
N TRP A 159 -8.86 -9.78 -20.64
CA TRP A 159 -9.50 -8.50 -20.38
C TRP A 159 -8.57 -7.48 -19.74
N TYR A 160 -8.83 -6.21 -20.02
CA TYR A 160 -8.19 -5.06 -19.40
C TYR A 160 -9.18 -4.38 -18.46
N LYS A 161 -8.84 -4.28 -17.17
CA LYS A 161 -9.55 -3.41 -16.24
C LYS A 161 -9.12 -1.98 -16.49
N ILE A 162 -10.07 -1.08 -16.68
CA ILE A 162 -9.85 0.32 -17.05
C ILE A 162 -10.52 1.26 -16.04
N LYS A 163 -10.00 2.48 -15.91
CA LYS A 163 -10.70 3.54 -15.17
C LYS A 163 -11.94 4.00 -15.96
N ASN A 164 -13.03 4.24 -15.24
CA ASN A 164 -14.29 4.75 -15.79
C ASN A 164 -14.91 5.78 -14.83
N GLY A 165 -14.53 7.04 -14.96
CA GLY A 165 -15.00 8.12 -14.08
C GLY A 165 -14.70 7.85 -12.60
N LYS A 166 -15.72 7.56 -11.80
CA LYS A 166 -15.62 7.27 -10.36
C LYS A 166 -15.25 5.81 -10.02
N GLY A 167 -15.15 4.91 -11.01
CA GLY A 167 -14.94 3.49 -10.79
C GLY A 167 -14.08 2.80 -11.84
N TYR A 168 -14.34 1.52 -12.06
CA TYR A 168 -13.62 0.67 -13.01
C TYR A 168 -14.58 -0.15 -13.86
N ALA A 169 -14.15 -0.50 -15.06
CA ALA A 169 -14.84 -1.42 -15.96
C ALA A 169 -13.83 -2.32 -16.66
N TRP A 170 -14.29 -3.28 -17.45
CA TRP A 170 -13.46 -4.23 -18.19
C TRP A 170 -13.71 -4.13 -19.69
N ILE A 171 -12.64 -4.07 -20.48
CA ILE A 171 -12.71 -4.12 -21.94
C ILE A 171 -11.92 -5.32 -22.46
N TYR A 172 -12.45 -6.00 -23.48
CA TYR A 172 -11.75 -7.15 -24.05
C TYR A 172 -10.52 -6.67 -24.82
N ASN A 173 -9.37 -7.30 -24.55
CA ASN A 173 -8.08 -6.77 -25.02
C ASN A 173 -7.95 -6.75 -26.55
N LYS A 174 -8.73 -7.57 -27.28
CA LYS A 174 -8.77 -7.61 -28.74
C LYS A 174 -9.39 -6.36 -29.36
N TYR A 175 -10.14 -5.57 -28.59
CA TYR A 175 -10.84 -4.36 -29.05
C TYR A 175 -10.05 -3.07 -28.79
N VAL A 176 -8.84 -3.21 -28.27
CA VAL A 176 -7.94 -2.08 -28.03
C VAL A 176 -6.59 -2.33 -28.68
N SER A 177 -5.90 -1.25 -29.00
CA SER A 177 -4.55 -1.26 -29.56
C SER A 177 -3.60 -2.04 -28.65
N LYS A 178 -2.61 -2.72 -29.23
CA LYS A 178 -1.44 -3.19 -28.47
C LYS A 178 -0.65 -1.98 -27.94
N ASN A 179 -1.00 -1.56 -26.73
CA ASN A 179 -0.26 -0.71 -25.81
C ASN A 179 0.33 0.61 -26.40
N LEU A 180 -0.33 1.75 -26.19
CA LEU A 180 0.09 3.03 -26.80
C LEU A 180 1.26 3.73 -26.10
N THR A 181 1.61 3.37 -24.87
CA THR A 181 2.77 3.96 -24.18
C THR A 181 3.50 2.93 -23.31
N PRO A 182 4.45 2.17 -23.89
CA PRO A 182 5.48 1.48 -23.13
C PRO A 182 6.19 2.44 -22.16
N GLN A 183 6.26 2.10 -20.86
CA GLN A 183 7.04 2.87 -19.90
C GLN A 183 8.50 2.93 -20.35
N VAL A 184 9.12 4.11 -20.24
CA VAL A 184 10.56 4.26 -20.45
C VAL A 184 11.28 3.46 -19.35
N LEU A 185 11.87 2.33 -19.74
CA LEU A 185 12.66 1.47 -18.85
C LEU A 185 13.93 2.19 -18.42
N TYR A 186 14.60 2.79 -19.41
CA TYR A 186 15.79 3.59 -19.20
C TYR A 186 16.17 4.41 -20.44
N LYS A 187 17.11 5.36 -20.28
CA LYS A 187 17.74 6.06 -21.41
C LYS A 187 19.09 5.45 -21.76
N VAL A 188 19.48 5.50 -23.04
CA VAL A 188 20.83 5.14 -23.52
C VAL A 188 21.33 6.21 -24.48
N ARG A 189 22.64 6.30 -24.67
CA ARG A 189 23.28 7.19 -25.65
C ARG A 189 23.72 6.36 -26.84
N VAL A 190 23.53 6.87 -28.04
CA VAL A 190 24.11 6.26 -29.25
C VAL A 190 25.63 6.38 -29.21
N THR A 191 26.33 5.26 -29.38
CA THR A 191 27.80 5.17 -29.31
C THR A 191 28.46 5.03 -30.68
N LYS A 192 27.71 4.62 -31.71
CA LYS A 192 28.18 4.52 -33.09
C LYS A 192 27.46 5.55 -33.97
N ASN A 193 28.22 6.37 -34.70
CA ASN A 193 27.64 7.38 -35.57
C ASN A 193 26.79 6.76 -36.69
N LYS A 194 25.75 7.46 -37.13
CA LYS A 194 24.82 7.02 -38.19
C LYS A 194 24.16 5.66 -37.92
N SER A 195 23.87 5.34 -36.65
CA SER A 195 23.22 4.08 -36.26
C SER A 195 21.77 4.03 -36.72
N ALA A 196 21.43 3.04 -37.55
CA ALA A 196 20.08 2.86 -38.09
C ALA A 196 19.08 2.43 -37.01
N ILE A 197 17.88 3.00 -37.06
CA ILE A 197 16.71 2.52 -36.32
C ILE A 197 15.67 1.97 -37.29
N HIS A 198 15.01 0.87 -36.89
CA HIS A 198 14.22 0.03 -37.78
C HIS A 198 12.77 -0.13 -37.34
N THR A 199 11.90 -0.57 -38.24
CA THR A 199 10.48 -0.85 -37.97
C THR A 199 10.26 -2.10 -37.09
N SER A 200 11.18 -3.08 -37.11
CA SER A 200 11.11 -4.29 -36.27
C SER A 200 12.47 -4.71 -35.71
N ASN A 201 12.49 -5.72 -34.83
CA ASN A 201 13.70 -6.24 -34.19
C ASN A 201 14.53 -7.16 -35.11
N SER A 202 14.70 -6.78 -36.38
CA SER A 202 15.40 -7.54 -37.42
C SER A 202 16.25 -6.61 -38.29
N GLY A 203 17.49 -7.00 -38.59
CA GLY A 203 18.40 -6.26 -39.46
C GLY A 203 17.94 -6.18 -40.91
N LYS A 204 17.00 -7.05 -41.33
CA LYS A 204 16.37 -7.03 -42.66
C LYS A 204 15.18 -6.06 -42.75
N SER A 205 14.74 -5.48 -41.63
CA SER A 205 13.56 -4.62 -41.60
C SER A 205 13.85 -3.19 -42.05
N LYS A 206 12.82 -2.51 -42.59
CA LYS A 206 12.92 -1.15 -43.16
C LYS A 206 13.57 -0.19 -42.15
N THR A 207 14.60 0.51 -42.61
CA THR A 207 15.24 1.60 -41.86
C THR A 207 14.33 2.82 -41.83
N ILE A 208 14.09 3.38 -40.64
CA ILE A 208 13.28 4.59 -40.44
C ILE A 208 14.14 5.84 -40.56
N LYS A 209 15.25 5.89 -39.81
CA LYS A 209 16.26 6.95 -39.88
C LYS A 209 17.58 6.48 -39.25
N LYS A 210 18.63 7.30 -39.36
CA LYS A 210 19.91 7.10 -38.69
C LYS A 210 20.05 8.10 -37.54
N LEU A 211 20.62 7.66 -36.42
CA LEU A 211 20.91 8.47 -35.24
C LEU A 211 22.41 8.78 -35.18
N ASN A 212 22.75 9.96 -34.67
CA ASN A 212 24.12 10.42 -34.51
C ASN A 212 24.69 10.03 -33.15
N THR A 213 26.02 9.99 -33.04
CA THR A 213 26.69 9.76 -31.75
C THR A 213 26.20 10.77 -30.72
N ASN A 214 26.05 10.34 -29.47
CA ASN A 214 25.51 11.10 -28.33
C ASN A 214 24.00 11.38 -28.34
N ASP A 215 23.26 10.99 -29.40
CA ASP A 215 21.79 11.02 -29.36
C ASP A 215 21.27 10.23 -28.16
N VAL A 216 20.39 10.83 -27.38
CA VAL A 216 19.79 10.20 -26.21
C VAL A 216 18.44 9.60 -26.58
N ILE A 217 18.32 8.28 -26.45
CA ILE A 217 17.08 7.56 -26.75
C ILE A 217 16.45 6.98 -25.48
N SER A 218 15.12 6.98 -25.45
CA SER A 218 14.34 6.37 -24.36
C SER A 218 13.96 4.94 -24.75
N VAL A 219 14.57 3.96 -24.09
CA VAL A 219 14.31 2.52 -24.29
C VAL A 219 13.08 2.14 -23.51
N VAL A 220 12.17 1.44 -24.18
CA VAL A 220 10.89 1.02 -23.62
C VAL A 220 10.71 -0.50 -23.58
N GLN A 221 11.56 -1.25 -24.28
CA GLN A 221 11.55 -2.71 -24.29
C GLN A 221 12.91 -3.23 -24.76
N SER A 222 13.31 -4.39 -24.26
CA SER A 222 14.44 -5.16 -24.78
C SER A 222 13.93 -6.50 -25.31
N LYS A 223 14.39 -6.93 -26.49
CA LYS A 223 14.05 -8.22 -27.10
C LYS A 223 15.27 -8.76 -27.84
N GLY A 224 15.90 -9.80 -27.29
CA GLY A 224 17.18 -10.30 -27.78
C GLY A 224 18.22 -9.17 -27.82
N ASP A 225 18.89 -9.03 -28.95
CA ASP A 225 19.91 -8.01 -29.17
C ASP A 225 19.36 -6.63 -29.54
N TRP A 226 18.05 -6.41 -29.42
CA TRP A 226 17.40 -5.19 -29.88
C TRP A 226 16.71 -4.45 -28.74
N TYR A 227 16.77 -3.12 -28.80
CA TYR A 227 16.02 -2.22 -27.94
C TYR A 227 14.92 -1.51 -28.73
N LYS A 228 13.69 -1.51 -28.19
CA LYS A 228 12.58 -0.70 -28.70
C LYS A 228 12.67 0.68 -28.07
N LEU A 229 12.54 1.74 -28.87
CA LEU A 229 12.65 3.13 -28.45
C LEU A 229 11.45 3.97 -28.92
N LYS A 230 11.16 5.06 -28.20
CA LYS A 230 10.16 6.05 -28.62
C LYS A 230 10.76 6.98 -29.69
N ASN A 231 10.08 7.15 -30.83
CA ASN A 231 10.54 7.97 -31.95
C ASN A 231 9.42 8.93 -32.42
N GLY A 232 9.14 9.99 -31.64
CA GLY A 232 8.18 11.04 -32.00
C GLY A 232 6.77 10.52 -32.33
N LYS A 233 6.56 10.12 -33.59
CA LYS A 233 5.33 9.57 -34.18
C LYS A 233 5.05 8.09 -33.85
N GLY A 234 5.97 7.36 -33.22
CA GLY A 234 5.76 5.94 -32.90
C GLY A 234 6.93 5.26 -32.18
N TYR A 235 7.22 4.01 -32.56
CA TYR A 235 8.32 3.22 -31.99
C TYR A 235 9.28 2.75 -33.09
N ALA A 236 10.54 2.54 -32.70
CA ALA A 236 11.56 1.98 -33.57
C ALA A 236 12.43 0.99 -32.78
N TRP A 237 13.28 0.25 -33.49
CA TRP A 237 14.22 -0.70 -32.91
C TRP A 237 15.66 -0.34 -33.25
N ILE A 238 16.56 -0.42 -32.28
CA ILE A 238 18.00 -0.25 -32.46
C ILE A 238 18.74 -1.46 -31.92
N TYR A 239 19.84 -1.82 -32.56
CA TYR A 239 20.71 -2.90 -32.10
C TYR A 239 21.50 -2.47 -30.86
N ASN A 240 21.47 -3.27 -29.80
CA ASN A 240 21.95 -2.89 -28.46
C ASN A 240 23.46 -2.57 -28.41
N LYS A 241 24.27 -3.13 -29.32
CA LYS A 241 25.72 -2.85 -29.39
C LYS A 241 26.05 -1.42 -29.84
N TYR A 242 25.09 -0.71 -30.44
CA TYR A 242 25.27 0.65 -30.93
C TYR A 242 24.89 1.73 -29.93
N VAL A 243 24.59 1.33 -28.70
CA VAL A 243 24.17 2.23 -27.63
C VAL A 243 24.90 1.91 -26.33
N SER A 244 25.02 2.91 -25.46
CA SER A 244 25.68 2.80 -24.17
C SER A 244 24.95 1.83 -23.24
N LYS A 245 25.65 1.36 -22.21
CA LYS A 245 24.98 0.78 -21.03
C LYS A 245 24.06 1.84 -20.39
N ASN A 246 22.98 1.37 -19.76
CA ASN A 246 21.86 2.16 -19.20
C ASN A 246 22.30 3.47 -18.48
N LEU A 247 21.73 4.62 -18.88
CA LEU A 247 21.98 5.96 -18.33
C LEU A 247 21.10 6.34 -17.12
N THR A 248 20.04 5.60 -16.85
CA THR A 248 19.16 5.76 -15.68
C THR A 248 19.19 4.50 -14.82
N PRO A 249 20.15 4.41 -13.87
CA PRO A 249 20.20 3.29 -12.95
C PRO A 249 19.00 3.36 -11.99
N GLN A 250 18.33 2.23 -11.79
CA GLN A 250 17.18 2.15 -10.88
C GLN A 250 17.61 2.42 -9.43
N VAL A 251 16.76 3.10 -8.66
CA VAL A 251 17.00 3.32 -7.23
C VAL A 251 17.00 1.96 -6.52
N LEU A 252 18.14 1.61 -5.93
CA LEU A 252 18.34 0.38 -5.19
C LEU A 252 17.76 0.49 -3.77
N TYR A 253 18.07 1.58 -3.09
CA TYR A 253 17.61 1.89 -1.72
C TYR A 253 17.86 3.36 -1.40
N LYS A 254 17.26 3.84 -0.29
CA LYS A 254 17.52 5.17 0.27
C LYS A 254 18.40 5.04 1.51
N VAL A 255 19.29 6.00 1.73
CA VAL A 255 20.11 6.12 2.94
C VAL A 255 20.06 7.54 3.46
N ARG A 256 20.32 7.72 4.76
CA ARG A 256 20.50 9.05 5.36
C ARG A 256 21.98 9.40 5.41
N VAL A 257 22.33 10.64 5.17
CA VAL A 257 23.68 11.16 5.46
C VAL A 257 23.89 11.18 6.97
N THR A 258 24.99 10.59 7.45
CA THR A 258 25.30 10.45 8.88
C THR A 258 26.38 11.42 9.34
N LYS A 259 27.19 11.95 8.42
CA LYS A 259 28.23 12.96 8.71
C LYS A 259 27.83 14.30 8.10
N ASN A 260 27.80 15.35 8.90
CA ASN A 260 27.47 16.69 8.42
C ASN A 260 28.47 17.17 7.36
N LYS A 261 28.01 17.97 6.41
CA LYS A 261 28.82 18.54 5.31
C LYS A 261 29.55 17.48 4.46
N SER A 262 28.94 16.29 4.26
CA SER A 262 29.50 15.21 3.45
C SER A 262 29.55 15.57 1.97
N ALA A 263 30.74 15.57 1.38
CA ALA A 263 30.95 15.90 -0.02
C ALA A 263 30.38 14.83 -0.97
N ILE A 264 29.75 15.27 -2.05
CA ILE A 264 29.41 14.43 -3.20
C ILE A 264 30.25 14.84 -4.41
N HIS A 265 30.68 13.86 -5.20
CA HIS A 265 31.73 14.01 -6.21
C HIS A 265 31.27 13.61 -7.61
N THR A 266 32.00 14.04 -8.64
CA THR A 266 31.72 13.71 -10.04
C THR A 266 32.04 12.25 -10.41
N SER A 267 32.96 11.58 -9.70
CA SER A 267 33.29 10.16 -9.91
C SER A 267 33.58 9.41 -8.60
N ASN A 268 33.75 8.09 -8.67
CA ASN A 268 34.02 7.22 -7.51
C ASN A 268 35.51 7.25 -7.08
N SER A 269 36.13 8.43 -7.11
CA SER A 269 37.55 8.66 -6.81
C SER A 269 37.72 9.80 -5.81
N GLY A 270 38.60 9.62 -4.81
CA GLY A 270 38.90 10.63 -3.79
C GLY A 270 39.56 11.89 -4.34
N LYS A 271 40.12 11.83 -5.57
CA LYS A 271 40.71 12.97 -6.28
C LYS A 271 39.71 13.72 -7.16
N SER A 272 38.45 13.27 -7.24
CA SER A 272 37.47 13.86 -8.17
C SER A 272 36.80 15.12 -7.61
N LYS A 273 36.44 16.03 -8.52
CA LYS A 273 35.85 17.34 -8.20
C LYS A 273 34.62 17.18 -7.30
N THR A 274 34.60 17.93 -6.20
CA THR A 274 33.44 18.07 -5.32
C THR A 274 32.35 18.89 -6.00
N ILE A 275 31.12 18.40 -6.00
CA ILE A 275 29.95 19.07 -6.58
C ILE A 275 29.27 19.96 -5.53
N LYS A 276 28.92 19.37 -4.39
CA LYS A 276 28.34 20.06 -3.22
C LYS A 276 28.52 19.22 -1.96
N LYS A 277 28.17 19.78 -0.81
CA LYS A 277 28.13 19.08 0.48
C LYS A 277 26.68 18.83 0.88
N LEU A 278 26.41 17.68 1.49
CA LEU A 278 25.12 17.29 2.03
C LEU A 278 25.14 17.40 3.55
N ASN A 279 24.00 17.71 4.14
CA ASN A 279 23.84 17.85 5.59
C ASN A 279 23.43 16.52 6.22
N THR A 280 23.64 16.40 7.53
CA THR A 280 23.14 15.25 8.29
C THR A 280 21.64 15.10 8.09
N ASN A 281 21.16 13.86 8.02
CA ASN A 281 19.77 13.47 7.76
C ASN A 281 19.26 13.68 6.33
N ASP A 282 20.04 14.28 5.43
CA ASP A 282 19.70 14.31 4.01
C ASP A 282 19.44 12.89 3.49
N VAL A 283 18.29 12.69 2.84
CA VAL A 283 17.90 11.40 2.28
C VAL A 283 18.35 11.31 0.83
N ILE A 284 19.26 10.39 0.53
CA ILE A 284 19.75 10.16 -0.83
C ILE A 284 19.23 8.84 -1.40
N SER A 285 18.92 8.85 -2.69
CA SER A 285 18.52 7.65 -3.44
C SER A 285 19.73 7.03 -4.11
N VAL A 286 20.19 5.88 -3.59
CA VAL A 286 21.34 5.14 -4.12
C VAL A 286 20.91 4.34 -5.33
N VAL A 287 21.60 4.51 -6.44
CA VAL A 287 21.30 3.85 -7.72
C VAL A 287 22.35 2.82 -8.11
N GLN A 288 23.52 2.84 -7.45
CA GLN A 288 24.61 1.88 -7.66
C GLN A 288 25.56 1.88 -6.46
N SER A 289 26.08 0.71 -6.09
CA SER A 289 27.22 0.59 -5.18
C SER A 289 28.45 0.14 -5.97
N LYS A 290 29.61 0.77 -5.76
CA LYS A 290 30.89 0.37 -6.35
C LYS A 290 32.01 0.64 -5.36
N ALA A 291 32.69 -0.42 -4.91
CA ALA A 291 33.70 -0.35 -3.86
C ALA A 291 33.19 0.45 -2.64
N ASN A 292 33.95 1.44 -2.18
CA ASN A 292 33.62 2.28 -1.01
C ASN A 292 32.67 3.45 -1.34
N TRP A 293 31.98 3.39 -2.47
CA TRP A 293 31.18 4.50 -2.98
C TRP A 293 29.76 4.09 -3.35
N TYR A 294 28.83 5.02 -3.10
CA TYR A 294 27.48 4.97 -3.61
C TYR A 294 27.27 6.04 -4.67
N LYS A 295 26.68 5.65 -5.79
CA LYS A 295 26.17 6.56 -6.81
C LYS A 295 24.77 6.98 -6.43
N LEU A 296 24.51 8.28 -6.41
CA LEU A 296 23.22 8.87 -6.05
C LEU A 296 22.67 9.76 -7.18
N LYS A 297 21.34 9.94 -7.21
CA LYS A 297 20.69 10.92 -8.08
C LYS A 297 20.95 12.34 -7.57
N ASN A 298 21.39 13.25 -8.43
CA ASN A 298 21.62 14.66 -8.11
C ASN A 298 21.02 15.56 -9.21
N GLY A 299 19.79 16.04 -9.00
CA GLY A 299 19.05 16.80 -10.01
C GLY A 299 18.84 16.01 -11.30
N LYS A 300 19.29 16.57 -12.44
CA LYS A 300 19.29 15.92 -13.77
C LYS A 300 20.44 14.92 -13.97
N GLY A 301 21.41 14.86 -13.05
CA GLY A 301 22.62 14.04 -13.16
C GLY A 301 22.82 13.07 -11.98
N TYR A 302 24.07 12.66 -11.79
CA TYR A 302 24.48 11.76 -10.71
C TYR A 302 25.70 12.31 -9.98
N ALA A 303 25.88 11.84 -8.75
CA ALA A 303 27.06 12.11 -7.95
C ALA A 303 27.48 10.85 -7.20
N TRP A 304 28.66 10.89 -6.58
CA TRP A 304 29.21 9.81 -5.77
C TRP A 304 29.47 10.28 -4.35
N ILE A 305 29.11 9.46 -3.37
CA ILE A 305 29.40 9.69 -1.95
C ILE A 305 30.10 8.47 -1.37
N TYR A 306 31.04 8.70 -0.44
CA TYR A 306 31.64 7.62 0.33
C TYR A 306 30.57 6.93 1.18
N ASN A 307 30.51 5.61 1.11
CA ASN A 307 29.50 4.82 1.81
C ASN A 307 29.59 4.92 3.34
N LYS A 308 30.77 5.25 3.90
CA LYS A 308 30.97 5.47 5.35
C LYS A 308 30.29 6.73 5.89
N TYR A 309 29.89 7.67 5.03
CA TYR A 309 29.24 8.93 5.43
C TYR A 309 27.71 8.88 5.36
N VAL A 310 27.17 7.69 5.16
CA VAL A 310 25.74 7.45 5.10
C VAL A 310 25.40 6.25 5.96
N SER A 311 24.15 6.20 6.41
CA SER A 311 23.67 5.13 7.28
C SER A 311 23.84 3.77 6.60
N LYS A 312 24.11 2.72 7.38
CA LYS A 312 23.79 1.37 6.92
C LYS A 312 22.31 1.35 6.55
N ASN A 313 22.00 0.73 5.40
CA ASN A 313 20.72 0.80 4.70
C ASN A 313 19.51 1.01 5.62
N LEU A 314 18.66 2.01 5.29
CA LEU A 314 17.25 1.92 5.70
C LEU A 314 16.73 0.63 5.08
N THR A 315 16.18 -0.28 5.90
CA THR A 315 15.69 -1.60 5.49
C THR A 315 15.13 -1.57 4.07
N PRO A 316 15.74 -2.28 3.09
CA PRO A 316 15.24 -2.37 1.73
C PRO A 316 13.71 -2.55 1.74
N GLN A 317 13.03 -1.54 1.17
CA GLN A 317 11.58 -1.53 1.07
C GLN A 317 11.12 -2.72 0.24
N VAL A 318 10.03 -3.35 0.66
CA VAL A 318 9.46 -4.49 -0.07
C VAL A 318 8.90 -3.94 -1.38
N ILE A 319 9.56 -4.22 -2.49
CA ILE A 319 9.14 -3.76 -3.81
C ILE A 319 8.04 -4.65 -4.40
N TYR A 320 8.00 -5.94 -4.01
CA TYR A 320 6.96 -6.90 -4.36
C TYR A 320 6.81 -7.95 -3.25
N LYS A 321 5.61 -8.47 -3.04
CA LYS A 321 5.42 -9.77 -2.41
C LYS A 321 5.35 -10.83 -3.52
N GLY A 322 5.70 -12.07 -3.23
CA GLY A 322 5.62 -13.15 -4.20
C GLY A 322 5.38 -14.49 -3.54
N LYS A 323 4.97 -15.47 -4.33
CA LYS A 323 4.68 -16.84 -3.91
C LYS A 323 5.53 -17.82 -4.71
N VAL A 324 6.20 -18.73 -4.00
CA VAL A 324 7.05 -19.75 -4.61
C VAL A 324 6.19 -20.76 -5.40
N THR A 325 6.57 -21.04 -6.65
CA THR A 325 5.80 -21.92 -7.55
C THR A 325 6.35 -23.34 -7.67
N THR A 326 7.62 -23.56 -7.31
CA THR A 326 8.29 -24.87 -7.34
C THR A 326 8.26 -25.59 -6.00
N LYS A 327 8.42 -26.91 -5.98
CA LYS A 327 8.46 -27.75 -4.76
C LYS A 327 9.55 -27.29 -3.78
N SER A 328 10.75 -27.01 -4.29
CA SER A 328 11.89 -26.55 -3.51
C SER A 328 12.68 -25.48 -4.27
N LEU A 329 12.72 -24.26 -3.73
CA LEU A 329 13.44 -23.13 -4.30
C LEU A 329 14.66 -22.80 -3.46
N ILE A 330 15.85 -22.91 -4.05
CA ILE A 330 17.12 -22.62 -3.37
C ILE A 330 17.29 -21.12 -3.17
N ILE A 331 17.58 -20.71 -1.94
CA ILE A 331 18.06 -19.38 -1.57
C ILE A 331 19.59 -19.39 -1.63
N ARG A 332 20.18 -18.42 -2.32
CA ARG A 332 21.62 -18.29 -2.52
C ARG A 332 22.18 -16.99 -1.97
N SER A 333 23.47 -16.96 -1.70
CA SER A 333 24.16 -15.77 -1.18
C SER A 333 24.31 -14.65 -2.23
N SER A 334 24.31 -14.97 -3.52
CA SER A 334 24.40 -14.00 -4.63
C SER A 334 23.48 -14.35 -5.80
N ASN A 335 23.33 -13.45 -6.77
CA ASN A 335 22.44 -13.59 -7.92
C ASN A 335 23.03 -14.50 -9.03
N THR A 336 23.58 -15.66 -8.66
CA THR A 336 24.21 -16.63 -9.56
C THR A 336 23.97 -18.07 -9.10
N THR A 337 23.92 -19.02 -10.02
CA THR A 337 23.79 -20.46 -9.71
C THR A 337 25.05 -21.07 -9.09
N LYS A 338 26.21 -20.42 -9.25
CA LYS A 338 27.49 -20.84 -8.67
C LYS A 338 27.67 -20.41 -7.20
N SER A 339 26.85 -19.47 -6.72
CA SER A 339 26.98 -18.96 -5.35
C SER A 339 26.45 -19.93 -4.29
N LYS A 340 27.00 -19.84 -3.06
CA LYS A 340 26.67 -20.71 -1.93
C LYS A 340 25.16 -20.81 -1.70
N LYS A 341 24.67 -22.03 -1.50
CA LYS A 341 23.30 -22.30 -1.06
C LYS A 341 23.20 -21.93 0.42
N ILE A 342 22.25 -21.07 0.78
CA ILE A 342 22.09 -20.58 2.16
C ILE A 342 20.71 -20.90 2.73
N GLY A 343 19.89 -21.67 2.02
CA GLY A 343 18.59 -22.14 2.48
C GLY A 343 17.69 -22.55 1.32
N THR A 344 16.45 -22.92 1.66
CA THR A 344 15.42 -23.34 0.70
C THR A 344 14.06 -22.76 1.09
N LEU A 345 13.16 -22.64 0.11
CA LEU A 345 11.77 -22.28 0.30
C LEU A 345 10.88 -23.36 -0.32
N LYS A 346 9.82 -23.74 0.40
CA LYS A 346 8.82 -24.70 -0.08
C LYS A 346 7.85 -24.03 -1.06
N LYS A 347 7.16 -24.84 -1.88
CA LYS A 347 6.03 -24.38 -2.72
C LYS A 347 5.05 -23.58 -1.86
N ASN A 348 4.46 -22.55 -2.44
CA ASN A 348 3.51 -21.64 -1.80
C ASN A 348 4.09 -20.73 -0.71
N ALA A 349 5.38 -20.82 -0.36
CA ALA A 349 6.01 -19.89 0.57
C ALA A 349 5.89 -18.45 0.06
N LYS A 350 5.47 -17.54 0.94
CA LYS A 350 5.38 -16.11 0.66
C LYS A 350 6.75 -15.48 0.88
N VAL A 351 7.21 -14.66 -0.06
CA VAL A 351 8.48 -13.94 0.01
C VAL A 351 8.26 -12.44 -0.13
N GLN A 352 9.04 -11.67 0.64
CA GLN A 352 9.15 -10.23 0.46
C GLN A 352 10.37 -9.94 -0.41
N ILE A 353 10.13 -9.50 -1.64
CA ILE A 353 11.15 -9.17 -2.62
C ILE A 353 11.54 -7.71 -2.42
N VAL A 354 12.85 -7.46 -2.27
CA VAL A 354 13.42 -6.12 -2.06
C VAL A 354 14.29 -5.66 -3.23
N GLN A 355 14.62 -6.56 -4.16
CA GLN A 355 15.39 -6.23 -5.35
C GLN A 355 15.14 -7.26 -6.46
N SER A 356 15.19 -6.83 -7.73
CA SER A 356 15.21 -7.71 -8.90
C SER A 356 16.48 -7.42 -9.72
N LYS A 357 17.25 -8.46 -10.07
CA LYS A 357 18.50 -8.31 -10.83
C LYS A 357 18.79 -9.57 -11.64
N SER A 358 18.91 -9.42 -12.96
CA SER A 358 19.42 -10.44 -13.89
C SER A 358 18.76 -11.83 -13.74
N GLY A 359 17.42 -11.89 -13.62
CA GLY A 359 16.70 -13.15 -13.44
C GLY A 359 16.67 -13.69 -12.00
N TRP A 360 17.04 -12.87 -11.02
CA TRP A 360 17.00 -13.19 -9.60
C TRP A 360 16.22 -12.14 -8.81
N TYR A 361 15.54 -12.59 -7.76
CA TYR A 361 14.96 -11.76 -6.73
C TYR A 361 15.80 -11.82 -5.46
N LYS A 362 16.14 -10.66 -4.91
CA LYS A 362 16.63 -10.56 -3.53
C LYS A 362 15.43 -10.52 -2.60
N ILE A 363 15.40 -11.43 -1.65
CA ILE A 363 14.30 -11.61 -0.69
C ILE A 363 14.80 -11.40 0.74
N LYS A 364 13.91 -10.97 1.63
CA LYS A 364 14.17 -10.99 3.07
C LYS A 364 14.22 -12.45 3.57
N LYS A 365 15.20 -12.76 4.42
CA LYS A 365 15.39 -14.07 5.07
C LYS A 365 15.85 -13.85 6.50
N GLY A 366 14.98 -14.05 7.49
CA GLY A 366 15.28 -13.76 8.90
C GLY A 366 15.73 -12.30 9.08
N LYS A 367 16.83 -12.09 9.82
CA LYS A 367 17.48 -10.77 9.99
C LYS A 367 18.28 -10.30 8.76
N GLY A 368 18.37 -11.10 7.69
CA GLY A 368 19.21 -10.85 6.52
C GLY A 368 18.50 -10.99 5.17
N TYR A 369 19.27 -11.28 4.12
CA TYR A 369 18.79 -11.38 2.74
C TYR A 369 19.35 -12.60 2.03
N GLY A 370 18.64 -13.05 0.99
CA GLY A 370 19.12 -14.07 0.06
C GLY A 370 18.58 -13.84 -1.34
N TRP A 371 19.11 -14.57 -2.31
CA TRP A 371 18.72 -14.50 -3.71
C TRP A 371 18.02 -15.77 -4.16
N VAL A 372 16.91 -15.64 -4.87
CA VAL A 372 16.17 -16.75 -5.46
C VAL A 372 15.95 -16.49 -6.95
N SER A 373 15.90 -17.55 -7.77
CA SER A 373 15.63 -17.37 -9.20
C SER A 373 14.22 -16.83 -9.40
N SER A 374 14.08 -15.77 -10.20
CA SER A 374 12.80 -15.13 -10.45
C SER A 374 11.83 -16.03 -11.21
N LYS A 375 12.35 -17.05 -11.91
CA LYS A 375 11.56 -18.06 -12.65
C LYS A 375 10.57 -18.80 -11.75
N TYR A 376 10.89 -18.95 -10.46
CA TYR A 376 10.13 -19.79 -9.52
C TYR A 376 9.34 -18.99 -8.48
N VAL A 377 9.15 -17.70 -8.72
CA VAL A 377 8.39 -16.82 -7.80
C VAL A 377 7.39 -16.01 -8.62
N LYS A 378 6.10 -16.29 -8.40
CA LYS A 378 4.98 -15.53 -8.98
C LYS A 378 4.71 -14.32 -8.09
N LYS A 379 4.69 -13.13 -8.67
CA LYS A 379 4.35 -11.88 -7.96
C LYS A 379 2.87 -11.83 -7.63
#